data_AF-A0A3N5NVT4-F1
#
_entry.id   AF-A0A3N5NVT4-F1
#
_cell.length_a   1.000
_cell.length_b   1.000
_cell.length_c   1.000
_cell.angle_alpha   90.00
_cell.angle_beta   90.00
_cell.angle_gamma   90.00
#
_symmetry.space_group_name_H-M   'P 1'
#
loop_
_entity.id
_entity.type
_entity.pdbx_description
1 polymer ?
#
loop_
_entity_poly.entity_id
_entity_poly.type
_entity_poly.pdbx_seq_one_letter_code
_entity_poly.pdbx_strand_id
1 'polypeptide(L)'
;MTNPRGVVLPFLLGLMVLLGAPAAAQEQQALTLYFYRDGQAVAVERPPALQRSGTPQAGAEGALRALLAGPSAAERSAGLESALPAGTELIAVAVDGEHATVDLRLSLAFLRSELEAVRSDAIVEQIVKTLHPLGLHRVQVRARDGGGAWLPLSSFFPRPQVPAPTLPENDDPLPGRTAPAVEVAGQPPVAGQGQPRGALTGKTVWLSAGHGWYWSSTLGRWTTQRGNNYGLVEDLSNAEAVNYYLARYLWNAGADVWLVRERAMNQVEVIVNNDAGTPAYSETGSWATSTTPGYNGGTYRWASTYSSQTATATWRPDLPQPGWYAVWAWYRHGDNRPFDTRYQVHHAGGVTAVSVSQEVHGLTWRYLGEYYFEAGTAGAVTLVNQSDDTAQAAVADAVRFGGGL
;
A
#
# COMPACT_ATOMS: atom_id res chain seq x y z
N MET A 1 5.92 79.91 -56.60
CA MET A 1 6.20 80.60 -55.31
C MET A 1 6.60 79.49 -54.34
N THR A 2 7.82 79.27 -53.87
CA THR A 2 9.11 80.00 -53.80
C THR A 2 10.23 78.95 -53.91
N ASN A 3 11.29 79.26 -54.64
CA ASN A 3 12.57 78.52 -54.72
C ASN A 3 13.62 79.29 -53.87
N PRO A 4 14.92 78.94 -53.80
CA PRO A 4 15.66 77.70 -53.48
C PRO A 4 16.73 77.97 -52.37
N ARG A 5 17.61 76.98 -52.07
CA ARG A 5 19.05 77.07 -51.61
C ARG A 5 19.38 75.79 -50.82
N GLY A 6 20.48 75.06 -50.97
CA GLY A 6 21.67 75.14 -51.81
C GLY A 6 22.63 74.00 -51.40
N VAL A 7 23.12 73.26 -52.41
CA VAL A 7 24.50 72.80 -52.67
C VAL A 7 25.50 72.61 -51.50
N VAL A 8 26.18 71.46 -51.53
CA VAL A 8 27.67 71.23 -51.47
C VAL A 8 28.01 69.99 -50.61
N LEU A 9 28.68 69.02 -51.26
CA LEU A 9 29.36 67.86 -50.66
C LEU A 9 30.65 68.30 -49.93
N PRO A 10 31.09 67.60 -48.87
CA PRO A 10 32.45 67.06 -48.96
C PRO A 10 32.66 65.68 -48.31
N PHE A 11 33.69 65.00 -48.86
CA PHE A 11 34.44 63.87 -48.33
C PHE A 11 34.78 63.97 -46.83
N LEU A 12 34.77 62.83 -46.11
CA LEU A 12 35.77 62.53 -45.08
C LEU A 12 35.79 61.03 -44.68
N LEU A 13 37.02 60.54 -44.52
CA LEU A 13 37.48 59.20 -44.13
C LEU A 13 36.77 58.59 -42.92
N GLY A 14 36.63 57.25 -42.92
CA GLY A 14 36.19 56.47 -41.76
C GLY A 14 36.72 55.03 -41.76
N LEU A 15 37.98 54.90 -41.35
CA LEU A 15 38.68 53.75 -40.75
C LEU A 15 37.90 52.41 -40.65
N MET A 16 38.33 51.40 -41.42
CA MET A 16 37.97 49.99 -41.21
C MET A 16 38.67 49.46 -39.96
N VAL A 17 37.94 49.35 -38.85
CA VAL A 17 38.41 48.60 -37.66
C VAL A 17 38.03 47.14 -37.85
N LEU A 18 39.03 46.30 -38.13
CA LEU A 18 38.95 44.85 -37.98
C LEU A 18 38.82 44.52 -36.48
N LEU A 19 37.60 44.39 -35.99
CA LEU A 19 37.34 43.74 -34.71
C LEU A 19 37.47 42.23 -34.91
N GLY A 20 38.65 41.70 -34.57
CA GLY A 20 38.79 40.28 -34.29
C GLY A 20 37.91 39.94 -33.09
N ALA A 21 36.85 39.18 -33.31
CA ALA A 21 36.11 38.56 -32.22
C ALA A 21 37.06 37.60 -31.49
N PRO A 22 37.18 37.67 -30.14
CA PRO A 22 37.85 36.60 -29.42
C PRO A 22 36.99 35.35 -29.59
N ALA A 23 37.63 34.23 -29.94
CA ALA A 23 36.99 32.92 -29.87
C ALA A 23 36.43 32.75 -28.46
N ALA A 24 35.12 32.55 -28.34
CA ALA A 24 34.50 32.21 -27.06
C ALA A 24 35.20 30.95 -26.53
N ALA A 25 35.95 31.10 -25.44
CA ALA A 25 36.48 29.96 -24.71
C ALA A 25 35.27 29.18 -24.20
N GLN A 26 35.03 27.99 -24.77
CA GLN A 26 34.11 27.02 -24.20
C GLN A 26 34.57 26.74 -22.78
N GLU A 27 33.81 27.19 -21.80
CA GLU A 27 34.02 26.89 -20.39
C GLU A 27 34.02 25.36 -20.25
N GLN A 28 35.20 24.78 -20.01
CA GLN A 28 35.33 23.34 -19.85
C GLN A 28 34.72 22.97 -18.50
N GLN A 29 33.46 22.52 -18.50
CA GLN A 29 32.78 22.04 -17.31
C GLN A 29 33.55 20.87 -16.70
N ALA A 30 33.79 20.94 -15.39
CA ALA A 30 34.37 19.84 -14.62
C ALA A 30 33.48 18.59 -14.76
N LEU A 31 34.12 17.42 -14.71
CA LEU A 31 33.43 16.14 -14.82
C LEU A 31 33.15 15.60 -13.42
N THR A 32 31.88 15.61 -13.02
CA THR A 32 31.44 15.02 -11.75
C THR A 32 31.30 13.50 -11.88
N LEU A 33 32.12 12.75 -11.14
CA LEU A 33 32.04 11.30 -11.01
C LEU A 33 31.47 10.91 -9.65
N TYR A 34 30.80 9.77 -9.55
CA TYR A 34 30.35 9.24 -8.25
C TYR A 34 31.13 7.99 -7.85
N PHE A 35 31.54 7.93 -6.59
CA PHE A 35 32.18 6.77 -5.94
C PHE A 35 31.50 6.50 -4.61
N TYR A 36 31.80 5.39 -3.94
CA TYR A 36 31.19 5.05 -2.65
C TYR A 36 32.12 5.33 -1.47
N ARG A 37 31.53 5.77 -0.36
CA ARG A 37 32.14 5.76 0.96
C ARG A 37 31.04 5.52 1.99
N ASP A 38 31.27 4.61 2.93
CA ASP A 38 30.32 4.26 3.99
C ASP A 38 28.90 3.93 3.48
N GLY A 39 28.83 3.24 2.33
CA GLY A 39 27.56 2.84 1.70
C GLY A 39 26.80 3.97 0.99
N GLN A 40 27.38 5.16 0.85
CA GLN A 40 26.77 6.29 0.15
C GLN A 40 27.58 6.71 -1.08
N ALA A 41 26.88 7.06 -2.16
CA ALA A 41 27.50 7.64 -3.35
C ALA A 41 27.91 9.10 -3.11
N VAL A 42 29.21 9.39 -3.26
CA VAL A 42 29.87 10.68 -3.05
C VAL A 42 30.37 11.23 -4.40
N ALA A 43 30.12 12.51 -4.65
CA ALA A 43 30.58 13.20 -5.85
C ALA A 43 32.08 13.54 -5.75
N VAL A 44 32.79 13.39 -6.87
CA VAL A 44 34.20 13.74 -7.05
C VAL A 44 34.35 14.52 -8.35
N GLU A 45 34.89 15.73 -8.26
CA GLU A 45 35.16 16.57 -9.42
C GLU A 45 36.47 16.16 -10.09
N ARG A 46 36.42 15.95 -11.41
CA ARG A 46 37.59 15.72 -12.26
C ARG A 46 37.86 16.91 -13.15
N PRO A 47 39.15 17.25 -13.38
CA PRO A 47 39.50 18.14 -14.47
C PRO A 47 38.87 17.66 -15.76
N PRO A 48 38.40 18.57 -16.62
CA PRO A 48 37.75 18.22 -17.87
C PRO A 48 38.68 17.30 -18.69
N ALA A 49 38.22 16.09 -18.98
CA ALA A 49 38.83 15.29 -20.04
C ALA A 49 38.63 16.06 -21.35
N LEU A 50 39.67 16.18 -22.18
CA LEU A 50 39.62 16.84 -23.49
C LEU A 50 38.36 16.42 -24.26
N GLN A 51 37.28 17.20 -24.19
CA GLN A 51 36.05 16.97 -24.93
C GLN A 51 36.36 17.17 -26.41
N ARG A 52 36.65 16.09 -27.12
CA ARG A 52 36.93 16.15 -28.57
C ARG A 52 35.70 15.97 -29.45
N SER A 53 34.50 15.80 -28.90
CA SER A 53 33.27 15.78 -29.70
C SER A 53 32.04 16.20 -28.89
N GLY A 54 31.35 17.26 -29.34
CA GLY A 54 30.24 17.90 -28.63
C GLY A 54 28.88 17.19 -28.73
N THR A 55 28.84 15.86 -28.59
CA THR A 55 27.57 15.09 -28.56
C THR A 55 27.32 14.51 -27.16
N PRO A 56 26.04 14.36 -26.73
CA PRO A 56 25.70 13.71 -25.45
C PRO A 56 26.30 12.32 -25.29
N GLN A 57 26.33 11.52 -26.37
CA GLN A 57 26.92 10.19 -26.37
C GLN A 57 28.43 10.23 -26.06
N ALA A 58 29.18 11.13 -26.71
CA ALA A 58 30.60 11.26 -26.44
C ALA A 58 30.90 11.77 -25.02
N GLY A 59 30.05 12.66 -24.50
CA GLY A 59 30.10 13.10 -23.10
C GLY A 59 29.91 11.92 -22.14
N ALA A 60 28.90 11.09 -22.39
CA ALA A 60 28.63 9.89 -21.59
C ALA A 60 29.78 8.86 -21.68
N GLU A 61 30.31 8.60 -22.87
CA GLU A 61 31.48 7.72 -23.05
C GLU A 61 32.70 8.23 -22.28
N GLY A 62 32.97 9.53 -22.33
CA GLY A 62 34.07 10.16 -21.60
C GLY A 62 33.91 10.04 -20.08
N ALA A 63 32.71 10.35 -19.57
CA ALA A 63 32.36 10.23 -18.17
C ALA A 63 32.52 8.79 -17.65
N LEU A 64 32.02 7.81 -18.40
CA LEU A 64 32.08 6.40 -18.02
C LEU A 64 33.49 5.83 -18.11
N ARG A 65 34.31 6.24 -19.08
CA ARG A 65 35.73 5.85 -19.12
C ARG A 65 36.49 6.40 -17.92
N ALA A 66 36.22 7.64 -17.52
CA ALA A 66 36.83 8.23 -16.33
C ALA A 66 36.34 7.55 -15.04
N LEU A 67 35.06 7.19 -14.96
CA LEU A 67 34.49 6.40 -13.86
C LEU A 67 35.16 5.03 -13.73
N LEU A 68 35.33 4.32 -14.85
CA LEU A 68 35.92 2.98 -14.90
C LEU A 68 37.43 2.95 -14.61
N ALA A 69 38.13 4.08 -14.76
CA ALA A 69 39.49 4.21 -14.26
C ALA A 69 39.56 4.09 -12.72
N GLY A 70 38.43 4.26 -12.05
CA GLY A 70 38.28 4.13 -10.60
C GLY A 70 38.75 5.37 -9.84
N PRO A 71 38.62 5.34 -8.50
CA PRO A 71 39.12 6.40 -7.65
C PRO A 71 40.65 6.50 -7.73
N SER A 72 41.17 7.71 -7.66
CA SER A 72 42.62 7.98 -7.64
C SER A 72 43.28 7.39 -6.39
N ALA A 73 44.61 7.32 -6.36
CA ALA A 73 45.32 6.86 -5.15
C ALA A 73 44.98 7.71 -3.91
N ALA A 74 44.83 9.03 -4.10
CA ALA A 74 44.44 9.95 -3.04
C ALA A 74 42.99 9.72 -2.58
N GLU A 75 42.05 9.53 -3.49
CA GLU A 75 40.65 9.22 -3.14
C GLU A 75 40.51 7.88 -2.44
N ARG A 76 41.24 6.85 -2.89
CA ARG A 76 41.29 5.57 -2.19
C ARG A 76 41.84 5.73 -0.77
N SER A 77 42.87 6.55 -0.59
CA SER A 77 43.38 6.87 0.76
C SER A 77 42.37 7.64 1.62
N ALA A 78 41.40 8.32 0.99
CA ALA A 78 40.29 9.00 1.65
C ALA A 78 39.04 8.10 1.83
N GLY A 79 39.17 6.79 1.58
CA GLY A 79 38.11 5.81 1.78
C GLY A 79 37.09 5.69 0.64
N LEU A 80 37.38 6.26 -0.54
CA LEU A 80 36.50 6.11 -1.71
C LEU A 80 36.78 4.82 -2.46
N GLU A 81 35.71 4.11 -2.82
CA GLU A 81 35.73 2.87 -3.58
C GLU A 81 34.75 2.91 -4.77
N SER A 82 34.88 1.95 -5.68
CA SER A 82 33.97 1.79 -6.82
C SER A 82 33.10 0.56 -6.60
N ALA A 83 31.79 0.68 -6.87
CA ALA A 83 30.89 -0.47 -6.85
C ALA A 83 31.17 -1.42 -8.03
N LEU A 84 31.65 -0.86 -9.15
CA LEU A 84 32.10 -1.61 -10.34
C LEU A 84 33.34 -2.46 -10.01
N PRO A 85 33.34 -3.76 -10.34
CA PRO A 85 34.50 -4.63 -10.09
C PRO A 85 35.70 -4.22 -10.95
N ALA A 86 36.91 -4.49 -10.44
CA ALA A 86 38.14 -4.24 -11.18
C ALA A 86 38.14 -5.02 -12.52
N GLY A 87 38.65 -4.39 -13.58
CA GLY A 87 38.68 -4.98 -14.92
C GLY A 87 37.37 -4.86 -15.70
N THR A 88 36.38 -4.10 -15.20
CA THR A 88 35.19 -3.76 -15.99
C THR A 88 35.57 -2.92 -17.22
N GLU A 89 35.07 -3.29 -18.39
CA GLU A 89 35.31 -2.52 -19.64
C GLU A 89 34.02 -1.90 -20.16
N LEU A 90 34.11 -0.67 -20.69
CA LEU A 90 33.04 -0.05 -21.45
C LEU A 90 33.06 -0.58 -22.89
N ILE A 91 31.98 -1.24 -23.30
CA ILE A 91 31.85 -1.79 -24.66
C ILE A 91 31.16 -0.80 -25.59
N ALA A 92 30.02 -0.25 -25.16
CA ALA A 92 29.29 0.75 -25.93
C ALA A 92 28.45 1.65 -25.02
N VAL A 93 28.21 2.87 -25.51
CA VAL A 93 27.18 3.77 -25.00
C VAL A 93 26.33 4.20 -26.18
N ALA A 94 25.03 4.01 -26.08
CA ALA A 94 24.08 4.54 -27.06
C ALA A 94 23.18 5.56 -26.36
N VAL A 95 23.03 6.75 -26.94
CA VAL A 95 22.17 7.81 -26.42
C VAL A 95 21.09 8.15 -27.43
N ASP A 96 19.84 8.18 -26.97
CA ASP A 96 18.67 8.63 -27.72
C ASP A 96 17.82 9.53 -26.81
N GLY A 97 17.82 10.85 -27.08
CA GLY A 97 17.23 11.84 -26.18
C GLY A 97 17.84 11.79 -24.77
N GLU A 98 17.00 11.54 -23.77
CA GLU A 98 17.40 11.39 -22.36
C GLU A 98 17.76 9.95 -21.97
N HIS A 99 17.63 9.00 -22.90
CA HIS A 99 17.89 7.59 -22.65
C HIS A 99 19.33 7.24 -22.99
N ALA A 100 20.01 6.57 -22.06
CA ALA A 100 21.36 6.05 -22.25
C ALA A 100 21.38 4.54 -22.00
N THR A 101 21.89 3.78 -22.98
CA THR A 101 22.19 2.35 -22.81
C THR A 101 23.69 2.17 -22.66
N VAL A 102 24.11 1.59 -21.54
CA VAL A 102 25.51 1.39 -21.17
C VAL A 102 25.81 -0.11 -21.17
N ASP A 103 26.64 -0.54 -22.12
CA ASP A 103 27.06 -1.92 -22.25
C ASP A 103 28.43 -2.13 -21.62
N LEU A 104 28.48 -2.93 -20.56
CA LEU A 104 29.70 -3.24 -19.81
C LEU A 104 30.14 -4.68 -20.02
N ARG A 105 31.44 -4.90 -20.14
CA ARG A 105 32.03 -6.24 -19.98
C ARG A 105 32.36 -6.43 -18.52
N LEU A 106 31.60 -7.31 -17.87
CA LEU A 106 31.83 -7.82 -16.53
C LEU A 106 32.22 -9.30 -16.63
N SER A 107 33.02 -9.79 -15.70
CA SER A 107 33.41 -11.20 -15.71
C SER A 107 32.19 -12.09 -15.43
N LEU A 108 32.09 -13.24 -16.10
CA LEU A 108 31.00 -14.19 -15.83
C LEU A 108 31.05 -14.73 -14.39
N ALA A 109 32.25 -14.78 -13.78
CA ALA A 109 32.40 -15.13 -12.37
C ALA A 109 31.73 -14.10 -11.46
N PHE A 110 31.99 -12.81 -11.68
CA PHE A 110 31.33 -11.73 -10.96
C PHE A 110 29.82 -11.79 -11.12
N LEU A 111 29.34 -11.87 -12.36
CA LEU A 111 27.90 -11.89 -12.68
C LEU A 111 27.16 -13.07 -12.04
N ARG A 112 27.82 -14.22 -11.83
CA ARG A 112 27.19 -15.43 -11.30
C ARG A 112 27.32 -15.60 -9.78
N SER A 113 28.34 -15.01 -9.18
CA SER A 113 28.74 -15.36 -7.80
C SER A 113 28.96 -14.16 -6.88
N GLU A 114 29.10 -12.95 -7.41
CA GLU A 114 29.36 -11.75 -6.60
C GLU A 114 28.31 -10.64 -6.81
N LEU A 115 27.52 -10.70 -7.89
CA LEU A 115 26.49 -9.72 -8.18
C LEU A 115 25.22 -10.01 -7.38
N GLU A 116 25.10 -9.35 -6.23
CA GLU A 116 23.91 -9.33 -5.38
C GLU A 116 23.06 -8.07 -5.62
N ALA A 117 21.81 -8.06 -5.14
CA ALA A 117 20.86 -6.95 -5.34
C ALA A 117 21.44 -5.59 -4.92
N VAL A 118 22.02 -5.51 -3.71
CA VAL A 118 22.64 -4.28 -3.18
C VAL A 118 23.81 -3.83 -4.05
N ARG A 119 24.65 -4.76 -4.54
CA ARG A 119 25.80 -4.44 -5.37
C ARG A 119 25.39 -4.00 -6.78
N SER A 120 24.34 -4.59 -7.33
CA SER A 120 23.73 -4.15 -8.60
C SER A 120 23.18 -2.74 -8.47
N ASP A 121 22.43 -2.44 -7.41
CA ASP A 121 21.88 -1.12 -7.16
C ASP A 121 23.00 -0.09 -7.01
N ALA A 122 24.07 -0.43 -6.30
CA ALA A 122 25.23 0.45 -6.15
C ALA A 122 25.92 0.74 -7.51
N ILE A 123 26.08 -0.27 -8.37
CA ILE A 123 26.64 -0.07 -9.72
C ILE A 123 25.74 0.84 -10.56
N VAL A 124 24.43 0.59 -10.54
CA VAL A 124 23.45 1.38 -11.30
C VAL A 124 23.41 2.81 -10.78
N GLU A 125 23.34 3.03 -9.47
CA GLU A 125 23.35 4.35 -8.85
C GLU A 125 24.63 5.12 -9.18
N GLN A 126 25.79 4.47 -9.10
CA GLN A 126 27.08 5.10 -9.44
C GLN A 126 27.08 5.63 -10.88
N ILE A 127 26.60 4.83 -11.83
CA ILE A 127 26.53 5.18 -13.25
C ILE A 127 25.47 6.26 -13.50
N VAL A 128 24.26 6.09 -12.95
CA VAL A 128 23.15 7.04 -13.10
C VAL A 128 23.55 8.42 -12.59
N LYS A 129 24.10 8.50 -11.37
CA LYS A 129 24.51 9.79 -10.80
C LYS A 129 25.65 10.45 -11.59
N THR A 130 26.55 9.65 -12.16
CA THR A 130 27.62 10.16 -13.04
C THR A 130 27.08 10.71 -14.37
N LEU A 131 26.04 10.10 -14.94
CA LEU A 131 25.44 10.54 -16.20
C LEU A 131 24.36 11.62 -16.02
N HIS A 132 23.79 11.77 -14.83
CA HIS A 132 22.71 12.70 -14.54
C HIS A 132 23.03 14.17 -14.91
N PRO A 133 24.23 14.72 -14.64
CA PRO A 133 24.57 16.09 -15.06
C PRO A 133 24.56 16.31 -16.57
N LEU A 134 24.61 15.24 -17.38
CA LEU A 134 24.54 15.31 -18.84
C LEU A 134 23.09 15.32 -19.39
N GLY A 135 22.08 15.37 -18.51
CA GLY A 135 20.66 15.33 -18.90
C GLY A 135 20.15 13.93 -19.24
N LEU A 136 20.89 12.88 -18.85
CA LEU A 136 20.54 11.49 -19.14
C LEU A 136 19.80 10.89 -17.94
N HIS A 137 18.46 10.99 -17.96
CA HIS A 137 17.59 10.61 -16.84
C HIS A 137 17.07 9.17 -16.93
N ARG A 138 17.25 8.49 -18.07
CA ARG A 138 16.80 7.11 -18.28
C ARG A 138 17.97 6.21 -18.67
N VAL A 139 18.65 5.65 -17.68
CA VAL A 139 19.86 4.84 -17.91
C VAL A 139 19.56 3.35 -17.77
N GLN A 140 19.95 2.57 -18.77
CA GLN A 140 19.95 1.12 -18.72
C GLN A 140 21.39 0.60 -18.73
N VAL A 141 21.79 -0.11 -17.66
CA VAL A 141 23.11 -0.76 -17.57
C VAL A 141 22.95 -2.24 -17.90
N ARG A 142 23.71 -2.72 -18.89
CA ARG A 142 23.66 -4.10 -19.36
C ARG A 142 25.04 -4.76 -19.31
N ALA A 143 25.03 -6.07 -19.17
CA ALA A 143 26.21 -6.92 -19.29
C ALA A 143 25.93 -8.09 -20.24
N ARG A 144 27.01 -8.66 -20.77
CA ARG A 144 26.92 -9.77 -21.70
C ARG A 144 26.85 -11.09 -20.93
N ASP A 145 25.87 -11.93 -21.24
CA ASP A 145 25.76 -13.28 -20.67
C ASP A 145 26.73 -14.28 -21.34
N GLY A 146 26.73 -15.53 -20.87
CA GLY A 146 27.56 -16.59 -21.43
C GLY A 146 27.17 -17.00 -22.87
N GLY A 147 25.95 -16.68 -23.31
CA GLY A 147 25.47 -16.89 -24.67
C GLY A 147 25.73 -15.72 -25.62
N GLY A 148 26.24 -14.61 -25.11
CA GLY A 148 26.57 -13.42 -25.87
C GLY A 148 25.45 -12.38 -25.96
N ALA A 149 24.33 -12.55 -25.27
CA ALA A 149 23.22 -11.62 -25.22
C ALA A 149 23.48 -10.48 -24.22
N TRP A 150 23.01 -9.27 -24.54
CA TRP A 150 23.06 -8.12 -23.64
C TRP A 150 21.82 -8.09 -22.75
N LEU A 151 22.02 -8.23 -21.44
CA LEU A 151 20.95 -8.28 -20.46
C LEU A 151 21.14 -7.20 -19.38
N PRO A 152 20.06 -6.61 -18.84
CA PRO A 152 20.16 -5.78 -17.64
C PRO A 152 20.84 -6.52 -16.48
N LEU A 153 21.57 -5.81 -15.63
CA LEU A 153 22.27 -6.43 -14.49
C LEU A 153 21.34 -7.29 -13.61
N SER A 154 20.09 -6.87 -13.41
CA SER A 154 19.10 -7.62 -12.65
C SER A 154 18.71 -8.99 -13.25
N SER A 155 19.03 -9.24 -14.52
CA SER A 155 18.76 -10.53 -15.17
C SER A 155 19.72 -11.63 -14.71
N PHE A 156 20.83 -11.27 -14.06
CA PHE A 156 21.83 -12.20 -13.56
C PHE A 156 21.55 -12.67 -12.14
N PHE A 157 20.52 -12.11 -11.47
CA PHE A 157 20.12 -12.58 -10.15
C PHE A 157 19.55 -13.99 -10.23
N PRO A 158 19.84 -14.86 -9.24
CA PRO A 158 19.11 -16.09 -9.09
C PRO A 158 17.63 -15.75 -8.94
N ARG A 159 16.78 -16.29 -9.84
CA ARG A 159 15.34 -16.18 -9.66
C ARG A 159 14.97 -17.02 -8.45
N PRO A 160 14.44 -16.42 -7.37
CA PRO A 160 13.98 -17.23 -6.25
C PRO A 160 12.92 -18.20 -6.79
N GLN A 161 13.03 -19.47 -6.43
CA GLN A 161 11.92 -20.39 -6.63
C GLN A 161 10.80 -19.88 -5.74
N VAL A 162 9.74 -19.34 -6.35
CA VAL A 162 8.52 -19.02 -5.62
C VAL A 162 7.90 -20.37 -5.25
N PRO A 163 7.88 -20.75 -3.96
CA PRO A 163 7.20 -21.98 -3.58
C PRO A 163 5.75 -21.88 -4.02
N ALA A 164 5.22 -22.97 -4.58
CA ALA A 164 3.78 -23.05 -4.81
C ALA A 164 3.09 -22.83 -3.45
N PRO A 165 2.16 -21.88 -3.33
CA PRO A 165 1.48 -21.67 -2.07
C PRO A 165 0.74 -22.96 -1.71
N THR A 166 1.16 -23.60 -0.62
CA THR A 166 0.37 -24.64 0.02
C THR A 166 -0.87 -23.97 0.57
N LEU A 167 -2.05 -24.34 0.05
CA LEU A 167 -3.30 -23.97 0.69
C LEU A 167 -3.30 -24.66 2.07
N PRO A 168 -3.38 -23.90 3.18
CA PRO A 168 -3.58 -24.52 4.47
C PRO A 168 -4.88 -25.33 4.43
N GLU A 169 -4.89 -26.48 5.10
CA GLU A 169 -6.13 -27.21 5.32
C GLU A 169 -7.07 -26.34 6.15
N ASN A 170 -8.37 -26.37 5.84
CA ASN A 170 -9.35 -25.74 6.70
C ASN A 170 -9.44 -26.55 8.00
N ASP A 171 -8.99 -25.98 9.10
CA ASP A 171 -8.98 -26.58 10.43
C ASP A 171 -10.18 -26.16 11.28
N ASP A 172 -11.19 -25.52 10.68
CA ASP A 172 -12.47 -25.23 11.34
C ASP A 172 -13.08 -26.52 11.92
N PRO A 173 -13.61 -26.50 13.16
CA PRO A 173 -14.13 -27.68 13.83
C PRO A 173 -15.44 -28.20 13.21
N LEU A 174 -16.02 -27.46 12.26
CA LEU A 174 -17.27 -27.78 11.58
C LEU A 174 -17.05 -27.73 10.06
N PRO A 175 -17.73 -28.59 9.29
CA PRO A 175 -17.66 -28.53 7.83
C PRO A 175 -18.18 -27.17 7.36
N GLY A 176 -17.50 -26.56 6.39
CA GLY A 176 -17.89 -25.25 5.87
C GLY A 176 -19.30 -25.29 5.28
N ARG A 177 -20.23 -24.55 5.89
CA ARG A 177 -21.60 -24.33 5.39
C ARG A 177 -21.69 -22.89 4.91
N THR A 178 -22.11 -22.68 3.67
CA THR A 178 -22.37 -21.33 3.17
C THR A 178 -23.78 -20.96 3.60
N ALA A 179 -23.93 -19.87 4.36
CA ALA A 179 -25.24 -19.30 4.65
C ALA A 179 -26.01 -19.08 3.33
N PRO A 180 -27.32 -19.40 3.27
CA PRO A 180 -28.14 -19.05 2.14
C PRO A 180 -27.96 -17.55 1.85
N ALA A 181 -27.57 -17.33 0.61
CA ALA A 181 -27.88 -16.15 -0.18
C ALA A 181 -29.04 -15.30 0.39
N VAL A 182 -28.75 -14.20 1.10
CA VAL A 182 -29.78 -13.16 1.36
C VAL A 182 -30.27 -12.66 -0.01
N GLU A 183 -31.59 -12.59 -0.22
CA GLU A 183 -32.21 -12.29 -1.53
C GLU A 183 -31.73 -10.97 -2.15
N VAL A 184 -31.32 -10.00 -1.31
CA VAL A 184 -30.76 -8.72 -1.76
C VAL A 184 -29.25 -8.71 -1.54
N ALA A 185 -28.50 -9.07 -2.59
CA ALA A 185 -27.06 -8.81 -2.62
C ALA A 185 -26.82 -7.31 -2.79
N GLY A 186 -25.90 -6.73 -2.00
CA GLY A 186 -25.49 -5.34 -2.19
C GLY A 186 -24.87 -5.12 -3.56
N GLN A 187 -25.05 -3.92 -4.11
CA GLN A 187 -24.42 -3.47 -5.34
C GLN A 187 -23.04 -2.89 -5.01
N PRO A 188 -21.94 -3.50 -5.46
CA PRO A 188 -20.62 -2.90 -5.29
C PRO A 188 -20.54 -1.61 -6.14
N PRO A 189 -19.87 -0.54 -5.68
CA PRO A 189 -19.14 -0.39 -4.43
C PRO A 189 -19.92 0.35 -3.32
N VAL A 190 -21.27 0.33 -3.32
CA VAL A 190 -22.11 1.21 -2.48
C VAL A 190 -22.17 0.76 -1.02
N ALA A 191 -21.93 1.68 -0.08
CA ALA A 191 -22.05 1.42 1.36
C ALA A 191 -23.52 1.46 1.81
N GLY A 192 -23.83 0.92 3.00
CA GLY A 192 -25.19 0.91 3.53
C GLY A 192 -26.14 -0.08 2.84
N GLN A 193 -25.61 -1.19 2.31
CA GLN A 193 -26.35 -2.27 1.65
C GLN A 193 -25.89 -3.63 2.18
N GLY A 194 -26.62 -4.70 1.85
CA GLY A 194 -26.24 -6.08 2.18
C GLY A 194 -24.90 -6.50 1.57
N GLN A 195 -24.36 -7.64 1.98
CA GLN A 195 -23.09 -8.13 1.44
C GLN A 195 -23.20 -8.39 -0.08
N PRO A 196 -22.32 -7.81 -0.93
CA PRO A 196 -22.27 -8.12 -2.35
C PRO A 196 -21.88 -9.57 -2.62
N ARG A 197 -22.14 -10.04 -3.84
CA ARG A 197 -21.63 -11.34 -4.34
C ARG A 197 -20.59 -11.12 -5.42
N GLY A 198 -19.62 -12.02 -5.49
CA GLY A 198 -18.55 -11.96 -6.47
C GLY A 198 -17.64 -13.19 -6.43
N ALA A 199 -16.45 -13.05 -7.02
CA ALA A 199 -15.49 -14.15 -7.17
C ALA A 199 -15.00 -14.74 -5.83
N LEU A 200 -15.17 -14.04 -4.71
CA LEU A 200 -14.77 -14.47 -3.37
C LEU A 200 -15.97 -14.87 -2.49
N THR A 201 -17.17 -15.00 -3.04
CA THR A 201 -18.33 -15.48 -2.28
C THR A 201 -18.05 -16.84 -1.63
N GLY A 202 -18.34 -16.93 -0.33
CA GLY A 202 -18.08 -18.13 0.49
C GLY A 202 -16.62 -18.31 0.89
N LYS A 203 -15.76 -17.28 0.69
CA LYS A 203 -14.37 -17.28 1.18
C LYS A 203 -14.24 -16.37 2.39
N THR A 204 -13.52 -16.86 3.40
CA THR A 204 -13.07 -16.07 4.54
C THR A 204 -11.67 -15.57 4.28
N VAL A 205 -11.43 -14.27 4.48
CA VAL A 205 -10.13 -13.63 4.30
C VAL A 205 -9.76 -12.91 5.58
N TRP A 206 -8.68 -13.36 6.22
CA TRP A 206 -8.06 -12.72 7.38
C TRP A 206 -6.97 -11.76 6.91
N LEU A 207 -7.08 -10.49 7.27
CA LEU A 207 -6.18 -9.42 6.88
C LEU A 207 -5.42 -8.87 8.07
N SER A 208 -4.10 -8.88 7.94
CA SER A 208 -3.20 -8.09 8.77
C SER A 208 -2.64 -6.95 7.95
N ALA A 209 -2.81 -5.71 8.41
CA ALA A 209 -2.25 -4.55 7.75
C ALA A 209 -0.73 -4.38 7.97
N GLY A 210 -0.06 -5.35 8.58
CA GLY A 210 1.37 -5.31 8.86
C GLY A 210 1.69 -4.40 10.05
N HIS A 211 2.70 -3.53 9.91
CA HIS A 211 3.20 -2.69 11.00
C HIS A 211 2.19 -1.59 11.42
N GLY A 212 2.49 -0.90 12.52
CA GLY A 212 1.63 0.08 13.17
C GLY A 212 2.27 0.51 14.50
N TRP A 213 1.47 1.02 15.45
CA TRP A 213 1.95 1.21 16.81
C TRP A 213 2.37 -0.13 17.42
N TYR A 214 3.59 -0.18 17.94
CA TYR A 214 4.09 -1.32 18.70
C TYR A 214 4.75 -0.85 20.00
N TRP A 215 4.75 -1.72 21.01
CA TRP A 215 5.45 -1.47 22.25
C TRP A 215 6.95 -1.70 22.06
N SER A 216 7.76 -0.64 22.22
CA SER A 216 9.22 -0.75 22.23
C SER A 216 9.71 -0.88 23.67
N SER A 217 10.20 -2.06 24.04
CA SER A 217 10.81 -2.29 25.35
C SER A 217 12.08 -1.45 25.56
N THR A 218 12.85 -1.19 24.50
CA THR A 218 14.04 -0.32 24.55
C THR A 218 13.69 1.12 24.85
N LEU A 219 12.56 1.62 24.34
CA LEU A 219 12.12 3.01 24.55
C LEU A 219 11.12 3.16 25.70
N GLY A 220 10.62 2.06 26.26
CA GLY A 220 9.58 2.05 27.29
C GLY A 220 8.28 2.75 26.86
N ARG A 221 7.95 2.73 25.56
CA ARG A 221 6.76 3.42 25.01
C ARG A 221 6.22 2.75 23.75
N TRP A 222 4.95 3.05 23.45
CA TRP A 222 4.39 2.82 22.11
C TRP A 222 5.08 3.74 21.10
N THR A 223 5.53 3.17 19.99
CA THR A 223 6.18 3.88 18.88
C THR A 223 5.83 3.21 17.55
N THR A 224 6.07 3.90 16.45
CA THR A 224 6.21 3.29 15.13
C THR A 224 7.67 2.85 14.92
N GLN A 225 7.88 1.84 14.07
CA GLN A 225 9.17 1.30 13.68
C GLN A 225 9.89 2.23 12.69
N ARG A 226 9.13 2.99 11.90
CA ARG A 226 9.63 4.05 11.02
C ARG A 226 9.31 5.42 11.58
N GLY A 227 10.23 6.36 11.36
CA GLY A 227 10.03 7.76 11.72
C GLY A 227 9.11 8.49 10.72
N ASN A 228 8.78 9.74 11.05
CA ASN A 228 8.10 10.63 10.12
C ASN A 228 9.10 11.08 9.03
N ASN A 229 8.81 10.73 7.78
CA ASN A 229 9.56 11.16 6.61
C ASN A 229 8.64 11.98 5.70
N TYR A 230 8.89 13.28 5.60
CA TYR A 230 8.09 14.24 4.81
C TYR A 230 6.58 14.28 5.17
N GLY A 231 6.23 14.11 6.44
CA GLY A 231 4.85 14.12 6.90
C GLY A 231 4.16 12.75 6.87
N LEU A 232 4.85 11.71 6.40
CA LEU A 232 4.32 10.35 6.31
C LEU A 232 5.04 9.42 7.29
N VAL A 233 4.26 8.56 7.95
CA VAL A 233 4.77 7.45 8.76
C VAL A 233 4.34 6.16 8.06
N GLU A 234 5.29 5.45 7.46
CA GLU A 234 5.05 4.24 6.63
C GLU A 234 4.12 3.24 7.33
N ASP A 235 4.39 2.99 8.61
CA ASP A 235 3.65 2.06 9.46
C ASP A 235 2.14 2.37 9.56
N LEU A 236 1.74 3.63 9.35
CA LEU A 236 0.32 4.02 9.35
C LEU A 236 -0.31 3.92 7.95
N SER A 237 0.49 4.14 6.89
CA SER A 237 0.00 4.12 5.51
C SER A 237 -0.50 2.73 5.05
N ASN A 238 0.09 1.66 5.57
CA ASN A 238 -0.38 0.30 5.27
C ASN A 238 -1.76 0.02 5.88
N ALA A 239 -1.99 0.45 7.13
CA ALA A 239 -3.28 0.33 7.79
C ALA A 239 -4.35 1.15 7.07
N GLU A 240 -4.00 2.37 6.64
CA GLU A 240 -4.87 3.21 5.82
C GLU A 240 -5.26 2.52 4.50
N ALA A 241 -4.28 2.00 3.76
CA ALA A 241 -4.52 1.33 2.48
C ALA A 241 -5.41 0.08 2.63
N VAL A 242 -5.17 -0.71 3.70
CA VAL A 242 -5.96 -1.91 3.97
C VAL A 242 -7.40 -1.55 4.37
N ASN A 243 -7.58 -0.60 5.28
CA ASN A 243 -8.89 -0.25 5.81
C ASN A 243 -9.77 0.44 4.76
N TYR A 244 -9.24 1.43 4.02
CA TYR A 244 -10.03 2.18 3.05
C TYR A 244 -10.25 1.45 1.72
N TYR A 245 -9.29 0.64 1.27
CA TYR A 245 -9.35 0.05 -0.08
C TYR A 245 -9.43 -1.47 -0.04
N LEU A 246 -8.39 -2.16 0.43
CA LEU A 246 -8.29 -3.62 0.26
C LEU A 246 -9.45 -4.36 0.93
N ALA A 247 -9.77 -4.04 2.19
CA ALA A 247 -10.85 -4.67 2.92
C ALA A 247 -12.20 -4.45 2.22
N ARG A 248 -12.41 -3.27 1.64
CA ARG A 248 -13.63 -2.93 0.89
C ARG A 248 -13.69 -3.66 -0.44
N TYR A 249 -12.59 -3.79 -1.16
CA TYR A 249 -12.53 -4.52 -2.43
C TYR A 249 -12.80 -6.00 -2.24
N LEU A 250 -12.23 -6.61 -1.20
CA LEU A 250 -12.49 -8.01 -0.86
C LEU A 250 -13.95 -8.24 -0.46
N TRP A 251 -14.52 -7.35 0.35
CA TRP A 251 -15.94 -7.37 0.70
C TRP A 251 -16.83 -7.24 -0.53
N ASN A 252 -16.53 -6.30 -1.43
CA ASN A 252 -17.27 -6.10 -2.69
C ASN A 252 -17.14 -7.28 -3.65
N ALA A 253 -16.05 -8.05 -3.57
CA ALA A 253 -15.88 -9.30 -4.28
C ALA A 253 -16.61 -10.49 -3.62
N GLY A 254 -17.32 -10.26 -2.50
CA GLY A 254 -18.13 -11.24 -1.80
C GLY A 254 -17.41 -12.00 -0.69
N ALA A 255 -16.18 -11.62 -0.33
CA ALA A 255 -15.46 -12.26 0.78
C ALA A 255 -16.06 -11.90 2.14
N ASP A 256 -15.96 -12.83 3.07
CA ASP A 256 -16.05 -12.56 4.50
C ASP A 256 -14.69 -12.03 5.00
N VAL A 257 -14.61 -10.73 5.28
CA VAL A 257 -13.34 -10.05 5.56
C VAL A 257 -13.17 -9.80 7.05
N TRP A 258 -12.13 -10.39 7.62
CA TRP A 258 -11.72 -10.21 9.01
C TRP A 258 -10.44 -9.38 9.06
N LEU A 259 -10.39 -8.41 9.95
CA LEU A 259 -9.17 -7.64 10.21
C LEU A 259 -8.65 -7.98 11.60
N VAL A 260 -7.34 -8.14 11.73
CA VAL A 260 -6.68 -8.33 13.03
C VAL A 260 -6.58 -7.04 13.87
N ARG A 261 -6.96 -5.91 13.28
CA ARG A 261 -7.06 -4.59 13.92
C ARG A 261 -8.39 -3.96 13.54
N GLU A 262 -8.81 -2.96 14.30
CA GLU A 262 -10.02 -2.21 14.04
C GLU A 262 -10.01 -1.62 12.61
N ARG A 263 -11.15 -1.72 11.94
CA ARG A 263 -11.33 -1.23 10.56
C ARG A 263 -12.02 0.14 10.52
N ALA A 264 -12.79 0.47 11.56
CA ALA A 264 -13.52 1.73 11.64
C ALA A 264 -12.57 2.86 12.03
N MET A 265 -12.55 3.92 11.22
CA MET A 265 -11.65 5.06 11.37
C MET A 265 -12.33 6.23 12.13
N ASN A 266 -13.24 5.90 13.05
CA ASN A 266 -13.94 6.88 13.87
C ASN A 266 -13.76 6.59 15.37
N GLN A 267 -13.72 7.67 16.16
CA GLN A 267 -13.47 7.62 17.60
C GLN A 267 -14.72 7.25 18.42
N VAL A 268 -15.87 7.13 17.79
CA VAL A 268 -17.12 6.84 18.50
C VAL A 268 -17.21 5.33 18.71
N GLU A 269 -17.51 4.92 19.93
CA GLU A 269 -17.91 3.55 20.26
C GLU A 269 -19.16 3.59 21.12
N VAL A 270 -20.23 2.97 20.63
CA VAL A 270 -21.45 2.74 21.40
C VAL A 270 -21.73 1.24 21.39
N ILE A 271 -21.77 0.64 22.58
CA ILE A 271 -22.05 -0.77 22.76
C ILE A 271 -23.38 -0.91 23.50
N VAL A 272 -24.29 -1.68 22.90
CA VAL A 272 -25.55 -2.05 23.52
C VAL A 272 -25.51 -3.54 23.83
N ASN A 273 -25.60 -3.90 25.11
CA ASN A 273 -25.63 -5.28 25.59
C ASN A 273 -27.08 -5.72 25.86
N ASN A 274 -27.40 -7.02 25.79
CA ASN A 274 -28.70 -7.57 26.17
C ASN A 274 -29.09 -7.25 27.62
N ASP A 275 -28.10 -7.09 28.50
CA ASP A 275 -28.32 -6.73 29.89
C ASP A 275 -28.70 -5.25 30.09
N ALA A 276 -28.67 -4.41 29.04
CA ALA A 276 -28.97 -2.97 29.14
C ALA A 276 -30.45 -2.66 29.39
N GLY A 277 -31.35 -3.59 29.05
CA GLY A 277 -32.80 -3.42 29.22
C GLY A 277 -33.41 -2.30 28.36
N THR A 278 -34.72 -2.11 28.48
CA THR A 278 -35.47 -1.16 27.66
C THR A 278 -35.16 0.30 28.05
N PRO A 279 -34.98 1.23 27.10
CA PRO A 279 -35.23 1.08 25.66
C PRO A 279 -34.02 0.63 24.83
N ALA A 280 -32.83 0.53 25.43
CA ALA A 280 -31.60 0.19 24.72
C ALA A 280 -31.63 -1.24 24.15
N TYR A 281 -32.15 -2.19 24.91
CA TYR A 281 -32.39 -3.57 24.50
C TYR A 281 -33.83 -4.00 24.77
N SER A 282 -34.43 -4.73 23.83
CA SER A 282 -35.79 -5.25 23.96
C SER A 282 -35.99 -6.54 23.18
N GLU A 283 -36.92 -7.38 23.63
CA GLU A 283 -37.23 -8.69 23.04
C GLU A 283 -38.72 -8.84 22.76
N THR A 284 -39.05 -9.63 21.73
CA THR A 284 -40.40 -10.17 21.51
C THR A 284 -40.33 -11.68 21.39
N GLY A 285 -41.42 -12.37 21.75
CA GLY A 285 -41.46 -13.83 21.73
C GLY A 285 -40.76 -14.46 22.93
N SER A 286 -40.34 -15.72 22.80
CA SER A 286 -39.73 -16.48 23.89
C SER A 286 -38.21 -16.50 23.78
N TRP A 287 -37.55 -16.00 24.82
CA TRP A 287 -36.10 -15.96 24.96
C TRP A 287 -35.68 -16.48 26.34
N ALA A 288 -34.59 -17.24 26.39
CA ALA A 288 -34.01 -17.77 27.61
C ALA A 288 -32.64 -17.12 27.91
N THR A 289 -32.31 -17.00 29.19
CA THR A 289 -31.00 -16.49 29.63
C THR A 289 -29.97 -17.61 29.54
N SER A 290 -28.75 -17.27 29.14
CA SER A 290 -27.61 -18.18 29.16
C SER A 290 -27.22 -18.60 30.59
N THR A 291 -26.64 -19.78 30.70
CA THR A 291 -25.96 -20.26 31.92
C THR A 291 -24.45 -20.08 31.85
N THR A 292 -23.92 -19.76 30.67
CA THR A 292 -22.50 -19.49 30.42
C THR A 292 -22.29 -18.00 30.11
N PRO A 293 -21.10 -17.44 30.38
CA PRO A 293 -20.83 -16.02 30.16
C PRO A 293 -20.94 -15.59 28.69
N GLY A 294 -21.49 -14.41 28.45
CA GLY A 294 -21.50 -13.67 27.18
C GLY A 294 -20.44 -12.58 27.14
N TYR A 295 -20.74 -11.50 26.42
CA TYR A 295 -19.90 -10.32 26.32
C TYR A 295 -19.53 -9.77 27.71
N ASN A 296 -18.25 -9.46 27.90
CA ASN A 296 -17.69 -8.90 29.13
C ASN A 296 -18.06 -9.69 30.42
N GLY A 297 -18.26 -11.00 30.31
CA GLY A 297 -18.63 -11.85 31.44
C GLY A 297 -20.11 -11.79 31.84
N GLY A 298 -20.95 -11.04 31.12
CA GLY A 298 -22.38 -10.92 31.35
C GLY A 298 -23.18 -12.14 30.92
N THR A 299 -24.50 -11.99 30.78
CA THR A 299 -25.36 -13.05 30.21
C THR A 299 -25.59 -12.80 28.73
N TYR A 300 -26.02 -13.81 27.99
CA TYR A 300 -26.61 -13.64 26.66
C TYR A 300 -27.99 -14.26 26.62
N ARG A 301 -28.74 -13.95 25.57
CA ARG A 301 -30.11 -14.40 25.35
C ARG A 301 -30.14 -15.35 24.17
N TRP A 302 -30.97 -16.38 24.22
CA TRP A 302 -31.15 -17.28 23.09
C TRP A 302 -32.62 -17.65 22.86
N ALA A 303 -32.95 -17.87 21.58
CA ALA A 303 -34.26 -18.34 21.14
C ALA A 303 -34.09 -19.48 20.13
N SER A 304 -35.00 -20.44 20.15
CA SER A 304 -35.06 -21.49 19.12
C SER A 304 -35.38 -20.88 17.76
N THR A 305 -34.71 -21.35 16.72
CA THR A 305 -34.95 -20.96 15.33
C THR A 305 -36.10 -21.72 14.70
N TYR A 306 -36.84 -21.05 13.81
CA TYR A 306 -37.94 -21.61 13.04
C TYR A 306 -37.91 -21.10 11.60
N SER A 307 -38.64 -21.75 10.69
CA SER A 307 -38.77 -21.29 9.29
C SER A 307 -39.55 -19.98 9.14
N SER A 308 -40.27 -19.56 10.17
CA SER A 308 -40.97 -18.27 10.27
C SER A 308 -40.50 -17.49 11.49
N GLN A 309 -40.50 -16.16 11.40
CA GLN A 309 -40.20 -15.29 12.55
C GLN A 309 -41.25 -15.44 13.66
N THR A 310 -40.81 -15.80 14.86
CA THR A 310 -41.63 -15.87 16.08
C THR A 310 -41.07 -15.09 17.26
N ALA A 311 -39.79 -14.71 17.19
CA ALA A 311 -39.09 -13.94 18.22
C ALA A 311 -38.09 -12.95 17.62
N THR A 312 -37.89 -11.82 18.29
CA THR A 312 -36.90 -10.80 17.91
C THR A 312 -36.13 -10.28 19.13
N ALA A 313 -34.90 -9.84 18.92
CA ALA A 313 -34.09 -9.11 19.90
C ALA A 313 -33.56 -7.84 19.22
N THR A 314 -33.75 -6.68 19.84
CA THR A 314 -33.44 -5.38 19.23
C THR A 314 -32.52 -4.55 20.12
N TRP A 315 -31.42 -4.08 19.55
CA TRP A 315 -30.46 -3.15 20.14
C TRP A 315 -30.65 -1.75 19.52
N ARG A 316 -30.91 -0.74 20.36
CA ARG A 316 -31.12 0.67 20.00
C ARG A 316 -30.03 1.53 20.63
N PRO A 317 -28.99 1.94 19.89
CA PRO A 317 -27.97 2.84 20.41
C PRO A 317 -28.51 4.26 20.59
N ASP A 318 -27.87 5.05 21.45
CA ASP A 318 -27.96 6.51 21.45
C ASP A 318 -26.68 7.06 20.81
N LEU A 319 -26.73 7.42 19.53
CA LEU A 319 -25.55 7.83 18.76
C LEU A 319 -25.28 9.32 18.93
N PRO A 320 -24.05 9.74 19.30
CA PRO A 320 -23.77 11.14 19.66
C PRO A 320 -23.77 12.10 18.47
N GLN A 321 -23.59 11.60 17.25
CA GLN A 321 -23.48 12.41 16.05
C GLN A 321 -23.94 11.62 14.80
N PRO A 322 -24.39 12.30 13.74
CA PRO A 322 -24.66 11.63 12.48
C PRO A 322 -23.34 11.22 11.81
N GLY A 323 -23.34 10.10 11.07
CA GLY A 323 -22.14 9.64 10.38
C GLY A 323 -22.19 8.18 9.95
N TRP A 324 -21.08 7.73 9.35
CA TRP A 324 -20.85 6.34 9.00
C TRP A 324 -20.36 5.54 10.20
N TYR A 325 -21.08 4.49 10.54
CA TYR A 325 -20.75 3.57 11.62
C TYR A 325 -20.57 2.17 11.07
N ALA A 326 -19.40 1.58 11.32
CA ALA A 326 -19.24 0.13 11.28
C ALA A 326 -20.12 -0.49 12.38
N VAL A 327 -20.89 -1.52 12.04
CA VAL A 327 -21.77 -2.22 12.95
C VAL A 327 -21.23 -3.63 13.17
N TRP A 328 -21.20 -4.05 14.43
CA TRP A 328 -20.67 -5.34 14.84
C TRP A 328 -21.63 -6.07 15.75
N ALA A 329 -21.68 -7.40 15.65
CA ALA A 329 -22.34 -8.27 16.61
C ALA A 329 -21.32 -9.05 17.41
N TRP A 330 -21.55 -9.21 18.71
CA TRP A 330 -20.88 -10.19 19.56
C TRP A 330 -21.84 -11.32 19.85
N TYR A 331 -21.34 -12.56 19.89
CA TYR A 331 -22.11 -13.73 20.28
C TYR A 331 -21.19 -14.86 20.76
N ARG A 332 -21.75 -15.78 21.55
CA ARG A 332 -21.09 -17.06 21.86
C ARG A 332 -21.42 -18.09 20.78
N HIS A 333 -20.38 -18.48 20.03
CA HIS A 333 -20.49 -19.52 19.02
C HIS A 333 -20.70 -20.91 19.63
N GLY A 334 -21.13 -21.88 18.81
CA GLY A 334 -21.35 -23.26 19.21
C GLY A 334 -21.96 -24.09 18.07
N ASP A 335 -21.83 -25.41 18.14
CA ASP A 335 -22.37 -26.34 17.13
C ASP A 335 -23.90 -26.33 17.01
N ASN A 336 -24.60 -25.97 18.07
CA ASN A 336 -26.06 -25.83 18.10
C ASN A 336 -26.53 -24.38 17.83
N ARG A 337 -25.83 -23.68 16.93
CA ARG A 337 -26.16 -22.32 16.47
C ARG A 337 -26.55 -22.38 15.00
N PRO A 338 -27.46 -21.52 14.52
CA PRO A 338 -27.80 -21.49 13.11
C PRO A 338 -26.63 -20.96 12.28
N PHE A 339 -26.44 -21.54 11.09
CA PHE A 339 -25.44 -21.09 10.13
C PHE A 339 -25.86 -19.80 9.38
N ASP A 340 -27.09 -19.33 9.59
CA ASP A 340 -27.71 -18.21 8.90
C ASP A 340 -28.47 -17.25 9.84
N THR A 341 -27.91 -16.92 11.01
CA THR A 341 -28.51 -15.92 11.91
C THR A 341 -28.75 -14.60 11.17
N ARG A 342 -30.00 -14.13 11.18
CA ARG A 342 -30.44 -12.96 10.40
C ARG A 342 -30.53 -11.72 11.29
N TYR A 343 -29.81 -10.68 10.87
CA TYR A 343 -29.83 -9.34 11.44
C TYR A 343 -30.46 -8.35 10.47
N GLN A 344 -31.24 -7.42 10.98
CA GLN A 344 -31.81 -6.28 10.29
C GLN A 344 -31.19 -5.01 10.86
N VAL A 345 -30.36 -4.33 10.07
CA VAL A 345 -29.75 -3.06 10.45
C VAL A 345 -30.68 -1.94 9.97
N HIS A 346 -31.28 -1.23 10.90
CA HIS A 346 -32.12 -0.05 10.66
C HIS A 346 -31.24 1.19 10.69
N HIS A 347 -31.01 1.80 9.53
CA HIS A 347 -30.12 2.95 9.34
C HIS A 347 -30.85 4.05 8.54
N ALA A 348 -30.20 5.21 8.33
CA ALA A 348 -30.84 6.35 7.67
C ALA A 348 -31.31 6.08 6.22
N GLY A 349 -30.72 5.07 5.58
CA GLY A 349 -31.06 4.62 4.23
C GLY A 349 -32.16 3.56 4.15
N GLY A 350 -32.72 3.12 5.29
CA GLY A 350 -33.72 2.06 5.36
C GLY A 350 -33.26 0.87 6.21
N VAL A 351 -33.64 -0.34 5.78
CA VAL A 351 -33.31 -1.59 6.50
C VAL A 351 -32.45 -2.47 5.61
N THR A 352 -31.28 -2.85 6.10
CA THR A 352 -30.41 -3.83 5.44
C THR A 352 -30.42 -5.14 6.20
N ALA A 353 -30.71 -6.24 5.50
CA ALA A 353 -30.60 -7.59 6.05
C ALA A 353 -29.17 -8.14 5.88
N VAL A 354 -28.66 -8.78 6.93
CA VAL A 354 -27.34 -9.42 6.98
C VAL A 354 -27.50 -10.80 7.59
N SER A 355 -26.83 -11.80 7.03
CA SER A 355 -26.83 -13.17 7.55
C SER A 355 -25.42 -13.57 7.93
N VAL A 356 -25.25 -14.16 9.12
CA VAL A 356 -23.95 -14.66 9.61
C VAL A 356 -24.12 -16.03 10.25
N SER A 357 -23.11 -16.91 10.12
CA SER A 357 -23.07 -18.15 10.91
C SER A 357 -22.65 -17.83 12.34
N GLN A 358 -23.45 -18.30 13.30
CA GLN A 358 -23.08 -18.28 14.70
C GLN A 358 -22.38 -19.58 15.14
N GLU A 359 -22.12 -20.53 14.24
CA GLU A 359 -21.47 -21.80 14.56
C GLU A 359 -19.99 -21.61 14.96
N VAL A 360 -19.32 -20.65 14.33
CA VAL A 360 -17.89 -20.37 14.46
C VAL A 360 -17.63 -18.87 14.57
N HIS A 361 -16.36 -18.51 14.83
CA HIS A 361 -15.87 -17.14 14.85
C HIS A 361 -16.61 -16.16 15.80
N GLY A 362 -17.28 -16.68 16.83
CA GLY A 362 -17.83 -15.88 17.92
C GLY A 362 -16.78 -15.56 18.99
N LEU A 363 -17.21 -14.98 20.12
CA LEU A 363 -16.32 -14.47 21.19
C LEU A 363 -15.34 -13.40 20.69
N THR A 364 -15.74 -12.68 19.64
CA THR A 364 -15.09 -11.52 19.06
C THR A 364 -16.15 -10.65 18.35
N TRP A 365 -15.78 -9.45 17.89
CA TRP A 365 -16.68 -8.56 17.16
C TRP A 365 -16.82 -9.00 15.70
N ARG A 366 -18.03 -9.45 15.32
CA ARG A 366 -18.40 -9.86 13.97
C ARG A 366 -18.94 -8.69 13.16
N TYR A 367 -18.29 -8.35 12.05
CA TYR A 367 -18.71 -7.23 11.19
C TYR A 367 -20.04 -7.52 10.46
N LEU A 368 -21.01 -6.62 10.58
CA LEU A 368 -22.29 -6.68 9.87
C LEU A 368 -22.35 -5.73 8.66
N GLY A 369 -21.45 -4.75 8.58
CA GLY A 369 -21.46 -3.74 7.53
C GLY A 369 -21.17 -2.35 8.07
N GLU A 370 -21.18 -1.36 7.18
CA GLU A 370 -21.02 0.05 7.50
C GLU A 370 -22.19 0.83 6.90
N TYR A 371 -22.83 1.62 7.76
CA TYR A 371 -24.11 2.26 7.48
C TYR A 371 -24.11 3.69 8.00
N TYR A 372 -24.82 4.58 7.32
CA TYR A 372 -25.02 5.94 7.79
C TYR A 372 -26.17 6.00 8.78
N PHE A 373 -25.95 6.59 9.93
CA PHE A 373 -26.95 6.83 10.96
C PHE A 373 -27.07 8.33 11.26
N GLU A 374 -28.28 8.75 11.63
CA GLU A 374 -28.50 10.03 12.29
C GLU A 374 -28.14 9.94 13.78
N ALA A 375 -27.91 11.08 14.42
CA ALA A 375 -27.74 11.13 15.87
C ALA A 375 -29.03 10.70 16.61
N GLY A 376 -28.87 10.19 17.84
CA GLY A 376 -29.96 9.74 18.70
C GLY A 376 -30.29 8.26 18.54
N THR A 377 -31.57 7.92 18.75
CA THR A 377 -32.05 6.53 18.95
C THR A 377 -32.90 5.98 17.80
N ALA A 378 -32.88 6.64 16.64
CA ALA A 378 -33.64 6.22 15.46
C ALA A 378 -33.05 4.94 14.83
N GLY A 379 -31.73 4.76 14.92
CA GLY A 379 -31.02 3.57 14.46
C GLY A 379 -31.28 2.35 15.34
N ALA A 380 -31.21 1.15 14.76
CA ALA A 380 -31.32 -0.09 15.52
C ALA A 380 -30.67 -1.27 14.78
N VAL A 381 -30.37 -2.33 15.51
CA VAL A 381 -30.13 -3.67 14.96
C VAL A 381 -31.15 -4.62 15.55
N THR A 382 -31.81 -5.43 14.73
CA THR A 382 -32.78 -6.43 15.15
C THR A 382 -32.37 -7.80 14.66
N LEU A 383 -32.18 -8.75 15.57
CA LEU A 383 -32.05 -10.18 15.25
C LEU A 383 -33.45 -10.81 15.19
N VAL A 384 -33.70 -11.59 14.15
CA VAL A 384 -34.95 -12.38 14.01
C VAL A 384 -34.63 -13.87 14.07
N ASN A 385 -35.43 -14.65 14.78
CA ASN A 385 -35.18 -16.10 14.92
C ASN A 385 -35.61 -16.94 13.69
N GLN A 386 -36.01 -16.28 12.59
CA GLN A 386 -36.25 -16.96 11.33
C GLN A 386 -34.92 -17.42 10.74
N SER A 387 -34.81 -18.71 10.39
CA SER A 387 -33.59 -19.31 9.86
C SER A 387 -33.91 -20.57 9.06
N ASP A 388 -33.05 -20.88 8.09
CA ASP A 388 -33.12 -22.11 7.31
C ASP A 388 -32.53 -23.31 8.09
N ASP A 389 -31.84 -23.06 9.20
CA ASP A 389 -31.42 -24.05 10.21
C ASP A 389 -32.35 -24.02 11.42
N THR A 390 -33.49 -24.69 11.31
CA THR A 390 -34.50 -24.73 12.38
C THR A 390 -34.05 -25.56 13.58
N ALA A 391 -34.63 -25.29 14.75
CA ALA A 391 -34.32 -25.97 16.02
C ALA A 391 -32.88 -25.74 16.55
N GLN A 392 -32.20 -24.72 16.04
CA GLN A 392 -30.95 -24.21 16.59
C GLN A 392 -31.20 -23.09 17.59
N ALA A 393 -30.18 -22.70 18.36
CA ALA A 393 -30.25 -21.57 19.28
C ALA A 393 -29.65 -20.31 18.64
N ALA A 394 -30.48 -19.37 18.19
CA ALA A 394 -30.01 -18.04 17.79
C ALA A 394 -29.63 -17.23 19.03
N VAL A 395 -28.41 -16.71 19.09
CA VAL A 395 -27.87 -15.98 20.25
C VAL A 395 -27.91 -14.46 20.02
N ALA A 396 -28.43 -13.75 21.00
CA ALA A 396 -28.45 -12.30 21.11
C ALA A 396 -27.62 -11.87 22.34
N ASP A 397 -26.55 -11.10 22.13
CA ASP A 397 -25.66 -10.65 23.20
C ASP A 397 -25.43 -9.12 23.08
N ALA A 398 -24.34 -8.69 22.43
CA ALA A 398 -24.01 -7.28 22.29
C ALA A 398 -23.88 -6.83 20.83
N VAL A 399 -24.19 -5.56 20.58
CA VAL A 399 -23.97 -4.88 19.29
C VAL A 399 -23.14 -3.63 19.52
N ARG A 400 -22.14 -3.42 18.67
CA ARG A 400 -21.26 -2.23 18.68
C ARG A 400 -21.46 -1.39 17.43
N PHE A 401 -21.51 -0.08 17.63
CA PHE A 401 -21.54 0.93 16.58
C PHE A 401 -20.27 1.79 16.67
N GLY A 402 -19.49 1.81 15.58
CA GLY A 402 -18.22 2.54 15.49
C GLY A 402 -16.99 1.73 15.90
N GLY A 403 -15.84 2.40 15.99
CA GLY A 403 -14.52 1.80 16.22
C GLY A 403 -13.88 2.14 17.57
N GLY A 404 -14.18 3.32 18.13
CA GLY A 404 -13.68 3.74 19.45
C GLY A 404 -12.18 4.05 19.54
N LEU A 405 -11.47 4.17 18.40
CA LEU A 405 -10.02 4.39 18.34
C LEU A 405 -9.64 5.80 17.92
#